data_AF-A0A930MGB1-F1
#
_entry.id   AF-A0A930MGB1-F1
#
_cell.length_a   1.000
_cell.length_b   1.000
_cell.length_c   1.000
_cell.angle_alpha   90.00
_cell.angle_beta   90.00
_cell.angle_gamma   90.00
#
_symmetry.space_group_name_H-M   'P 1'
#
loop_
_entity.id
_entity.type
_entity.pdbx_description
1 polymer ?
#
loop_
_entity_poly.entity_id
_entity_poly.type
_entity_poly.pdbx_seq_one_letter_code
_entity_poly.pdbx_strand_id
1 'polypeptide(L)'
;FILCLAWTLSGICSKEYLNLGGFVGTVVAANAGVVMFLPPLFFLVAAGLAFATGTSWGTFGILIPIAIAVLGQTAPDILVVSVAAILSGAVCGDHASPISDTTILASAGAQCHHLDHVSTQLPYVAVVASCSLIGYIADGLTENGYIGLAVGIVSLAVFMLVLSSRVTSAER
;
A
#
# COMPACT_ATOMS: atom_id res chain seq x y z
N PHE A 1 14.87 -15.93 4.23
CA PHE A 1 16.07 -15.06 4.15
C PHE A 1 15.70 -13.59 4.05
N ILE A 2 14.83 -13.18 3.12
CA ILE A 2 14.37 -11.78 2.98
C ILE A 2 13.79 -11.21 4.28
N LEU A 3 12.91 -11.94 4.98
CA LEU A 3 12.35 -11.48 6.27
C LEU A 3 13.41 -11.31 7.36
N CYS A 4 14.40 -12.21 7.43
CA CYS A 4 15.50 -12.08 8.38
C CYS A 4 16.33 -10.82 8.08
N LEU A 5 16.67 -10.57 6.81
CA LEU A 5 17.39 -9.36 6.42
C LEU A 5 16.58 -8.08 6.64
N ALA A 6 15.27 -8.11 6.36
CA ALA A 6 14.37 -6.99 6.59
C ALA A 6 14.26 -6.65 8.09
N TRP A 7 14.18 -7.68 8.95
CA TRP A 7 14.22 -7.49 10.41
C TRP A 7 15.58 -6.98 10.90
N THR A 8 16.69 -7.46 10.33
CA THR A 8 18.01 -6.90 10.64
C THR A 8 18.11 -5.43 10.22
N LEU A 9 17.59 -5.07 9.04
CA LEU A 9 17.54 -3.69 8.57
C LEU A 9 16.72 -2.81 9.52
N SER A 10 15.59 -3.31 10.04
CA SER A 10 14.83 -2.62 11.09
C SER A 10 15.67 -2.37 12.34
N GLY A 11 16.49 -3.33 12.76
CA GLY A 11 17.41 -3.15 13.88
C GLY A 11 18.39 -2.01 13.62
N ILE A 12 18.97 -1.93 12.42
CA ILE A 12 19.89 -0.83 12.04
C ILE A 12 19.16 0.53 12.00
N CYS A 13 17.88 0.56 11.65
CA CYS A 13 17.06 1.78 11.66
C CYS A 13 16.62 2.21 13.07
N SER A 14 16.86 1.40 14.10
CA SER A 14 16.42 1.68 15.48
C SER A 14 17.15 2.86 16.11
N LYS A 15 16.65 3.30 17.27
CA LYS A 15 17.19 4.43 18.03
C LYS A 15 18.64 4.22 18.45
N GLU A 16 19.03 2.96 18.67
CA GLU A 16 20.37 2.55 19.10
C GLU A 16 21.42 2.69 17.99
N TYR A 17 21.01 2.77 16.72
CA TYR A 17 21.89 2.84 15.55
C TYR A 17 21.65 4.13 14.74
N LEU A 18 21.00 4.03 13.57
CA LEU A 18 20.79 5.20 12.69
C LEU A 18 19.81 6.22 13.25
N ASN A 19 19.00 5.84 14.24
CA ASN A 19 17.94 6.66 14.82
C ASN A 19 17.06 7.31 13.74
N LEU A 20 16.64 6.50 12.75
CA LEU A 20 15.81 6.96 11.65
C LEU A 20 14.49 7.55 12.18
N GLY A 21 13.91 6.93 13.21
CA GLY A 21 12.72 7.45 13.90
C GLY A 21 12.94 8.86 14.48
N GLY A 22 14.11 9.13 15.07
CA GLY A 22 14.46 10.46 15.58
C GLY A 22 14.65 11.49 14.46
N PHE A 23 15.31 11.13 13.36
CA PHE A 23 15.48 12.01 12.20
C PHE A 23 14.15 12.34 11.52
N VAL A 24 13.32 11.33 11.26
CA VAL A 24 11.99 11.56 10.69
C VAL A 24 11.12 12.33 11.68
N GLY A 25 11.24 12.05 12.98
CA GLY A 25 10.56 12.79 14.04
C GLY A 25 10.90 14.28 14.06
N THR A 26 12.15 14.68 13.84
CA THR A 26 12.52 16.10 13.75
C THR A 26 12.04 16.75 12.46
N VAL A 27 12.11 16.05 11.33
CA VAL A 27 11.57 16.53 10.04
C VAL A 27 10.05 16.71 10.10
N VAL A 28 9.36 15.78 10.75
CA VAL A 28 7.91 15.80 11.01
C VAL A 28 7.56 16.92 11.98
N ALA A 29 8.30 17.11 13.07
CA ALA A 29 8.07 18.21 14.01
C ALA A 29 8.25 19.59 13.33
N ALA A 30 9.19 19.69 12.38
CA ALA A 30 9.37 20.89 11.57
C ALA A 30 8.27 21.08 10.50
N ASN A 31 7.57 20.01 10.13
CA ASN A 31 6.54 20.00 9.09
C ASN A 31 5.35 19.14 9.52
N ALA A 32 4.57 19.60 10.51
CA ALA A 32 3.47 18.83 11.09
C ALA A 32 2.46 18.31 10.04
N GLY A 33 2.28 19.03 8.93
CA GLY A 33 1.46 18.60 7.80
C GLY A 33 2.00 17.42 7.00
N VAL A 34 3.20 16.90 7.27
CA VAL A 34 3.74 15.71 6.59
C VAL A 34 3.14 14.43 7.16
N VAL A 35 2.75 14.42 8.44
CA VAL A 35 2.22 13.22 9.12
C VAL A 35 0.95 12.72 8.46
N MET A 36 0.05 13.63 8.10
CA MET A 36 -1.19 13.32 7.39
C MET A 36 -0.97 12.67 6.02
N PHE A 37 0.20 12.86 5.38
CA PHE A 37 0.50 12.22 4.09
C PHE A 37 1.27 10.91 4.23
N LEU A 38 1.63 10.49 5.45
CA LEU A 38 2.37 9.24 5.64
C LEU A 38 1.58 8.00 5.19
N PRO A 39 0.28 7.82 5.51
CA PRO A 39 -0.47 6.67 5.02
C PRO A 39 -0.48 6.54 3.48
N PRO A 40 -0.84 7.57 2.68
CA PRO A 40 -0.81 7.44 1.22
C PRO A 40 0.61 7.27 0.66
N LEU A 41 1.63 7.87 1.29
CA LEU A 41 3.02 7.65 0.89
C LEU A 41 3.46 6.19 1.13
N PHE A 42 3.16 5.65 2.31
CA PHE A 42 3.45 4.27 2.63
C PHE A 42 2.74 3.30 1.69
N PHE A 43 1.48 3.58 1.32
CA PHE A 43 0.76 2.80 0.32
C PHE A 43 1.49 2.75 -1.03
N LEU A 44 1.89 3.92 -1.56
CA LEU A 44 2.57 4.01 -2.85
C LEU A 44 3.95 3.34 -2.84
N VAL A 45 4.73 3.55 -1.77
CA VAL A 45 6.04 2.91 -1.61
C VAL A 45 5.89 1.41 -1.46
N ALA A 46 4.91 0.93 -0.68
CA ALA A 46 4.64 -0.50 -0.53
C ALA A 46 4.20 -1.13 -1.85
N ALA A 47 3.32 -0.48 -2.60
CA ALA A 47 2.90 -0.95 -3.92
C ALA A 47 4.05 -1.02 -4.91
N GLY A 48 4.88 0.03 -5.00
CA GLY A 48 6.05 0.03 -5.87
C GLY A 48 7.08 -1.02 -5.49
N LEU A 49 7.37 -1.16 -4.18
CA LEU A 49 8.35 -2.13 -3.69
C LEU A 49 7.88 -3.57 -3.90
N ALA A 50 6.63 -3.88 -3.58
CA ALA A 50 6.07 -5.21 -3.78
C ALA A 50 5.93 -5.56 -5.27
N PHE A 51 5.59 -4.59 -6.12
CA PHE A 51 5.57 -4.78 -7.56
C PHE A 51 6.96 -5.13 -8.10
N ALA A 52 7.99 -4.39 -7.68
CA ALA A 52 9.37 -4.58 -8.13
C ALA A 52 10.03 -5.85 -7.58
N THR A 53 9.60 -6.32 -6.40
CA THR A 53 10.19 -7.49 -5.73
C THR A 53 9.37 -8.76 -5.90
N GLY A 54 8.10 -8.65 -6.33
CA GLY A 54 7.18 -9.78 -6.46
C GLY A 54 6.78 -10.41 -5.11
N THR A 55 6.85 -9.65 -4.01
CA THR A 55 6.51 -10.17 -2.68
C THR A 55 5.85 -9.15 -1.75
N SER A 56 4.64 -9.49 -1.30
CA SER A 56 3.93 -8.76 -0.25
C SER A 56 4.59 -8.91 1.12
N TRP A 57 4.92 -10.15 1.53
CA TRP A 57 5.54 -10.44 2.83
C TRP A 57 6.90 -9.80 3.01
N GLY A 58 7.76 -9.79 1.97
CA GLY A 58 9.04 -9.09 2.02
C GLY A 58 8.86 -7.60 2.26
N THR A 59 7.89 -7.00 1.58
CA THR A 59 7.55 -5.58 1.73
C THR A 59 6.99 -5.26 3.11
N PHE A 60 6.11 -6.10 3.67
CA PHE A 60 5.63 -5.96 5.05
C PHE A 60 6.79 -5.98 6.06
N GLY A 61 7.71 -6.94 5.89
CA GLY A 61 8.87 -7.11 6.77
C GLY A 61 9.81 -5.92 6.76
N ILE A 62 9.87 -5.17 5.65
CA ILE A 62 10.69 -3.96 5.53
C ILE A 62 9.95 -2.74 6.10
N LEU A 63 8.70 -2.51 5.68
CA LEU A 63 8.03 -1.23 5.92
C LEU A 63 7.31 -1.14 7.27
N ILE A 64 6.74 -2.24 7.80
CA ILE A 64 6.03 -2.20 9.08
C ILE A 64 6.96 -1.78 10.23
N PRO A 65 8.17 -2.35 10.37
CA PRO A 65 9.07 -1.93 11.44
C PRO A 65 9.53 -0.48 11.30
N ILE A 66 9.73 -0.01 10.06
CA ILE A 66 10.05 1.40 9.78
C ILE A 66 8.89 2.30 10.23
N ALA A 67 7.65 1.96 9.90
CA ALA A 67 6.47 2.73 10.34
C ALA A 67 6.37 2.78 11.87
N ILE A 68 6.61 1.66 12.57
CA ILE A 68 6.62 1.61 14.03
C ILE A 68 7.74 2.51 14.61
N ALA A 69 8.94 2.47 14.02
CA ALA A 69 10.06 3.30 14.47
C ALA A 69 9.79 4.81 14.28
N VAL A 70 9.03 5.18 13.25
CA VAL A 70 8.70 6.58 12.92
C VAL A 70 7.49 7.10 13.71
N LEU A 71 6.43 6.30 13.85
CA LEU A 71 5.13 6.75 14.36
C LEU A 71 4.74 6.17 15.73
N GLY A 72 5.40 5.09 16.17
CA GLY A 72 4.93 4.30 17.31
C GLY A 72 4.94 4.99 18.67
N GLN A 73 5.60 6.13 18.80
CA GLN A 73 5.60 6.94 20.03
C GLN A 73 4.97 8.33 19.83
N THR A 74 4.80 8.76 18.58
CA THR A 74 4.44 10.13 18.21
C THR A 74 2.99 10.25 17.74
N ALA A 75 2.49 9.26 16.99
CA ALA A 75 1.14 9.29 16.42
C ALA A 75 0.59 7.85 16.27
N PRO A 76 0.14 7.22 17.36
CA PRO A 76 -0.32 5.83 17.35
C PRO A 76 -1.56 5.61 16.47
N ASP A 77 -2.46 6.58 16.36
CA ASP A 77 -3.65 6.47 15.49
C ASP A 77 -3.26 6.45 14.01
N ILE A 78 -2.31 7.32 13.60
CA ILE A 78 -1.75 7.35 12.25
C ILE A 78 -0.90 6.11 11.96
N LEU A 79 -0.25 5.53 12.97
CA LEU A 79 0.47 4.26 12.81
C LEU A 79 -0.47 3.14 12.35
N VAL A 80 -1.65 3.00 12.95
CA VAL A 80 -2.61 1.93 12.58
C VAL A 80 -3.02 2.07 11.11
N VAL A 81 -3.37 3.28 10.69
CA VAL A 81 -3.73 3.57 9.29
C VAL A 81 -2.52 3.36 8.36
N SER A 82 -1.32 3.76 8.78
CA SER A 82 -0.09 3.58 7.99
C SER A 82 0.26 2.10 7.81
N VAL A 83 0.08 1.26 8.84
CA VAL A 83 0.26 -0.19 8.72
C VAL A 83 -0.79 -0.78 7.79
N ALA A 84 -2.06 -0.36 7.89
CA ALA A 84 -3.09 -0.78 6.95
C ALA A 84 -2.75 -0.40 5.49
N ALA A 85 -2.20 0.80 5.28
CA ALA A 85 -1.73 1.29 4.00
C ALA A 85 -0.53 0.50 3.45
N ILE A 86 0.42 0.12 4.31
CA ILE A 86 1.53 -0.77 3.93
C ILE A 86 0.99 -2.12 3.49
N LEU A 87 0.09 -2.71 4.28
CA LEU A 87 -0.48 -4.02 4.00
C LEU A 87 -1.23 -4.04 2.67
N SER A 88 -2.13 -3.09 2.45
CA SER A 88 -2.89 -3.00 1.20
C SER A 88 -2.02 -2.66 0.00
N GLY A 89 -1.06 -1.74 0.15
CA GLY A 89 -0.14 -1.35 -0.90
C GLY A 89 0.73 -2.52 -1.34
N ALA A 90 1.31 -3.26 -0.40
CA ALA A 90 2.14 -4.41 -0.74
C ALA A 90 1.36 -5.57 -1.35
N VAL A 91 0.11 -5.83 -0.93
CA VAL A 91 -0.76 -6.80 -1.61
C VAL A 91 -1.08 -6.34 -3.04
N CYS A 92 -1.41 -5.06 -3.21
CA CYS A 92 -1.69 -4.46 -4.52
C CYS A 92 -0.50 -4.60 -5.48
N GLY A 93 0.71 -4.26 -5.03
CA GLY A 93 1.93 -4.37 -5.84
C GLY A 93 2.27 -5.81 -6.20
N ASP A 94 2.17 -6.73 -5.23
CA ASP A 94 2.41 -8.16 -5.43
C ASP A 94 1.46 -8.76 -6.48
N HIS A 95 0.17 -8.44 -6.40
CA HIS A 95 -0.84 -8.88 -7.38
C HIS A 95 -0.62 -8.34 -8.79
N ALA A 96 -0.08 -7.13 -8.94
CA ALA A 96 0.22 -6.56 -10.25
C ALA A 96 1.56 -7.06 -10.83
N SER A 97 2.42 -7.67 -10.02
CA SER A 97 3.80 -8.00 -10.41
C SER A 97 3.86 -9.21 -11.36
N PRO A 98 4.55 -9.10 -12.52
CA PRO A 98 4.83 -10.23 -13.39
C PRO A 98 5.81 -11.25 -12.80
N ILE A 99 6.55 -10.89 -11.75
CA ILE A 99 7.55 -11.78 -11.16
C ILE A 99 7.09 -12.37 -9.82
N SER A 100 5.85 -12.10 -9.40
CA SER A 100 5.29 -12.62 -8.16
C SER A 100 4.97 -14.11 -8.27
N ASP A 101 5.34 -14.87 -7.25
CA ASP A 101 4.99 -16.29 -7.12
C ASP A 101 3.48 -16.51 -7.18
N THR A 102 2.70 -15.58 -6.59
CA THR A 102 1.22 -15.63 -6.59
C THR A 102 0.69 -15.47 -8.00
N THR A 103 1.21 -14.51 -8.76
CA THR A 103 0.82 -14.23 -10.15
C THR A 103 1.22 -15.36 -11.09
N ILE A 104 2.42 -15.92 -10.91
CA ILE A 104 2.91 -17.06 -11.67
C ILE A 104 2.02 -18.28 -11.42
N LEU A 105 1.76 -18.63 -10.16
CA LEU A 105 0.90 -19.76 -9.80
C LEU A 105 -0.56 -19.56 -10.24
N ALA A 106 -1.09 -18.33 -10.17
CA ALA A 106 -2.43 -18.01 -10.66
C ALA A 106 -2.54 -18.21 -12.18
N SER A 107 -1.57 -17.73 -12.95
CA SER A 107 -1.54 -17.90 -14.41
C SER A 107 -1.40 -19.37 -14.82
N ALA A 108 -0.55 -20.13 -14.12
CA ALA A 108 -0.40 -21.56 -14.32
C ALA A 108 -1.68 -22.33 -13.95
N GLY A 109 -2.32 -22.02 -12.82
CA GLY A 109 -3.59 -22.61 -12.41
C GLY A 109 -4.73 -22.32 -13.38
N ALA A 110 -4.75 -21.13 -13.99
CA ALA A 110 -5.70 -20.73 -15.01
C ALA A 110 -5.38 -21.27 -16.42
N GLN A 111 -4.25 -21.97 -16.61
CA GLN A 111 -3.81 -22.53 -17.89
C GLN A 111 -3.74 -21.46 -19.01
N CYS A 112 -3.33 -20.25 -18.65
CA CYS A 112 -3.21 -19.12 -19.58
C CYS A 112 -1.76 -18.65 -19.68
N HIS A 113 -1.47 -17.91 -20.75
CA HIS A 113 -0.15 -17.33 -20.91
C HIS A 113 0.08 -16.27 -19.82
N HIS A 114 1.26 -16.31 -19.19
CA HIS A 114 1.53 -15.53 -17.99
C HIS A 114 1.34 -14.02 -18.20
N LEU A 115 1.86 -13.45 -19.28
CA LEU A 115 1.69 -12.01 -19.54
C LEU A 115 0.25 -11.62 -19.88
N ASP A 116 -0.56 -12.54 -20.38
CA ASP A 116 -1.97 -12.31 -20.67
C ASP A 116 -2.75 -12.22 -19.36
N HIS A 117 -2.40 -13.09 -18.39
CA HIS A 117 -2.93 -12.98 -17.03
C HIS A 117 -2.59 -11.62 -16.41
N VAL A 118 -1.31 -11.21 -16.41
CA VAL A 118 -0.91 -9.94 -15.79
C VAL A 118 -1.59 -8.74 -16.47
N SER A 119 -1.55 -8.68 -17.80
CA SER A 119 -2.11 -7.56 -18.55
C SER A 119 -3.62 -7.41 -18.35
N THR A 120 -4.36 -8.51 -18.19
CA THR A 120 -5.78 -8.46 -17.88
C THR A 120 -6.07 -8.05 -16.43
N GLN A 121 -5.17 -8.33 -15.48
CA GLN A 121 -5.33 -7.92 -14.08
C GLN A 121 -5.01 -6.44 -13.84
N LEU A 122 -4.04 -5.85 -14.54
CA LEU A 122 -3.57 -4.47 -14.32
C LEU A 122 -4.70 -3.41 -14.29
N PRO A 123 -5.69 -3.43 -15.20
CA PRO A 123 -6.82 -2.50 -15.15
C PRO A 123 -7.64 -2.61 -13.84
N TYR A 124 -7.89 -3.83 -13.35
CA TYR A 124 -8.63 -4.04 -12.11
C TYR A 124 -7.83 -3.54 -10.90
N VAL A 125 -6.53 -3.85 -10.86
CA VAL A 125 -5.64 -3.38 -9.80
C VAL A 125 -5.58 -1.85 -9.79
N ALA A 126 -5.48 -1.20 -10.95
CA ALA A 126 -5.44 0.26 -11.05
C ALA A 126 -6.70 0.94 -10.48
N VAL A 127 -7.88 0.38 -10.71
CA VAL A 127 -9.14 0.90 -10.15
C VAL A 127 -9.15 0.79 -8.62
N VAL A 128 -8.81 -0.38 -8.08
CA VAL A 128 -8.81 -0.59 -6.62
C VAL A 128 -7.73 0.26 -5.96
N ALA A 129 -6.52 0.30 -6.55
CA ALA A 129 -5.39 1.06 -6.02
C ALA A 129 -5.69 2.57 -5.96
N SER A 130 -6.33 3.13 -6.99
CA SER A 130 -6.72 4.53 -7.01
C SER A 130 -7.81 4.84 -5.97
N CYS A 131 -8.80 3.96 -5.80
CA CYS A 131 -9.81 4.10 -4.75
C CYS A 131 -9.20 4.02 -3.34
N SER A 132 -8.30 3.06 -3.10
CA SER A 132 -7.58 2.94 -1.82
C SER A 132 -6.72 4.17 -1.53
N LEU A 133 -6.05 4.72 -2.53
CA LEU A 133 -5.25 5.93 -2.37
C LEU A 133 -6.11 7.13 -1.95
N ILE A 134 -7.29 7.31 -2.55
CA ILE A 134 -8.24 8.36 -2.15
C ILE A 134 -8.69 8.15 -0.69
N GLY A 135 -8.98 6.90 -0.30
CA GLY A 135 -9.31 6.55 1.09
C GLY A 135 -8.19 6.94 2.06
N TYR A 136 -6.94 6.59 1.76
CA TYR A 136 -5.80 6.93 2.63
C TYR A 136 -5.49 8.41 2.71
N ILE A 137 -5.74 9.18 1.65
CA ILE A 137 -5.66 10.64 1.70
C ILE A 137 -6.73 11.20 2.64
N ALA A 138 -7.96 10.67 2.59
CA ALA A 138 -9.03 11.07 3.49
C ALA A 138 -8.77 10.67 4.95
N ASP A 139 -8.24 9.47 5.19
CA ASP A 139 -7.82 9.04 6.54
C ASP A 139 -6.74 9.98 7.10
N GLY A 140 -5.74 10.32 6.28
CA GLY A 140 -4.68 11.23 6.67
C GLY A 140 -5.18 12.63 7.03
N LEU A 141 -6.16 13.16 6.29
CA LEU A 141 -6.76 14.48 6.52
C LEU A 141 -7.67 14.54 7.75
N THR A 142 -8.38 13.44 8.04
CA THR A 142 -9.40 13.40 9.10
C THR A 142 -8.92 12.74 10.38
N GLU A 143 -7.75 12.11 10.35
CA GLU A 143 -7.19 11.31 11.45
C GLU A 143 -8.13 10.20 11.93
N ASN A 144 -9.08 9.77 11.08
CA ASN A 144 -10.12 8.81 11.42
C ASN A 144 -10.21 7.70 10.39
N GLY A 145 -9.68 6.53 10.74
CA GLY A 145 -9.62 5.33 9.89
C GLY A 145 -10.97 4.84 9.33
N TYR A 146 -12.09 5.18 9.97
CA TYR A 146 -13.41 4.81 9.48
C TYR A 146 -13.88 5.70 8.32
N ILE A 147 -13.43 6.97 8.29
CA ILE A 147 -13.82 7.91 7.25
C ILE A 147 -13.13 7.57 5.94
N GLY A 148 -11.82 7.29 5.92
CA GLY A 148 -11.15 6.88 4.69
C GLY A 148 -11.61 5.52 4.18
N LEU A 149 -11.98 4.58 5.07
CA LEU A 149 -12.66 3.36 4.65
C LEU A 149 -13.98 3.66 3.93
N ALA A 150 -14.83 4.52 4.52
CA ALA A 150 -16.10 4.90 3.90
C ALA A 150 -15.87 5.61 2.55
N VAL A 151 -14.91 6.53 2.49
CA VAL A 151 -14.52 7.23 1.25
C VAL A 151 -14.03 6.25 0.19
N GLY A 152 -13.19 5.27 0.55
CA GLY A 152 -12.68 4.26 -0.37
C GLY A 152 -13.79 3.35 -0.93
N ILE A 153 -14.75 2.94 -0.09
CA ILE A 153 -15.91 2.15 -0.53
C ILE A 153 -16.80 2.98 -1.47
N VAL A 154 -17.08 4.23 -1.10
CA VAL A 154 -17.89 5.14 -1.93
C VAL A 154 -17.20 5.41 -3.26
N SER A 155 -15.88 5.66 -3.27
CA SER A 155 -15.14 5.88 -4.51
C SER A 155 -15.18 4.66 -5.41
N LEU A 156 -15.05 3.45 -4.84
CA LEU A 156 -15.16 2.21 -5.60
C LEU A 156 -16.56 2.02 -6.18
N ALA A 157 -17.61 2.26 -5.39
CA ALA A 157 -18.99 2.18 -5.85
C ALA A 157 -19.27 3.16 -6.99
N VAL A 158 -18.80 4.41 -6.88
CA VAL A 158 -18.91 5.43 -7.93
C VAL A 158 -18.18 4.99 -9.20
N PHE A 159 -16.94 4.50 -9.07
CA PHE A 159 -16.19 3.97 -10.23
C PHE A 159 -16.93 2.83 -10.93
N MET A 160 -17.48 1.88 -10.16
CA MET A 160 -18.23 0.75 -10.71
C MET A 160 -19.53 1.20 -11.41
N LEU A 161 -20.25 2.18 -10.87
CA LEU A 161 -21.44 2.75 -11.50
C LEU A 161 -21.12 3.49 -12.81
N VAL A 162 -20.00 4.23 -12.84
CA VAL A 162 -19.53 4.88 -14.07
C VAL A 162 -19.19 3.82 -15.11
N LEU A 163 -18.41 2.79 -14.75
CA LEU A 163 -18.04 1.71 -15.66
C LEU A 163 -19.28 0.95 -16.19
N SER A 164 -20.23 0.59 -15.33
CA SER A 164 -21.44 -0.11 -15.75
C SER A 164 -22.27 0.73 -16.71
N SER A 165 -22.42 2.03 -16.46
CA SER A 165 -23.14 2.93 -17.36
C SER A 165 -22.51 3.04 -18.75
N ARG A 166 -21.18 2.94 -18.84
CA ARG A 166 -20.43 2.95 -20.11
C ARG A 166 -20.55 1.63 -20.86
N VAL A 167 -20.48 0.50 -20.17
CA VAL A 167 -20.61 -0.83 -20.77
C VAL A 167 -22.02 -1.04 -21.31
N THR A 168 -23.07 -0.73 -20.55
CA THR A 168 -24.46 -0.83 -21.01
C THR A 168 -24.75 0.11 -22.20
N SER A 169 -24.02 1.21 -22.33
CA SER A 169 -24.14 2.12 -23.49
C SER A 169 -23.40 1.61 -24.73
N ALA A 170 -22.41 0.72 -24.58
CA ALA A 170 -21.66 0.13 -25.69
C ALA A 170 -22.34 -1.13 -26.26
N GLU A 171 -23.22 -1.77 -25.49
CA GLU A 171 -24.02 -2.93 -25.91
C GLU A 171 -25.36 -2.56 -26.57
N ARG A 172 -25.70 -1.26 -26.67
CA ARG A 172 -26.87 -0.74 -27.42
C ARG A 172 -26.45 -0.15 -28.75
#